data_AF-A0A6N6PAW1-F1
#
_entry.id   AF-A0A6N6PAW1-F1
#
_cell.length_a   1.000
_cell.length_b   1.000
_cell.length_c   1.000
_cell.angle_alpha   90.00
_cell.angle_beta   90.00
_cell.angle_gamma   90.00
#
_symmetry.space_group_name_H-M   'P 1'
#
loop_
_entity.id
_entity.type
_entity.pdbx_description
1 polymer ?
#
loop_
_entity_poly.entity_id
_entity_poly.type
_entity_poly.pdbx_seq_one_letter_code
_entity_poly.pdbx_strand_id
1 'polypeptide(L)'
;MRPRVGLASRLAAFLAVLVLVASAGCSSVRPVAEKRSALTTAPRTHQPTPKVIRNKPRHRPTAAQKMNPVFWIGNLDDPQPPEWYARDDAARGRKWHRRNGLHNFTFYVIGIADREFEQTGRFPGTVFHPHSGWNWTVCRYRWLRLPLISYKGRHLVFYVGWRERGNFGVKLNFRSGRRK
;
A
#
# COMPACT_ATOMS: atom_id res chain seq x y z
N MET A 1 7.94 39.55 11.22
CA MET A 1 8.46 38.79 10.07
C MET A 1 8.20 37.31 10.28
N ARG A 2 7.37 36.65 9.46
CA ARG A 2 7.16 35.20 9.52
C ARG A 2 8.05 34.52 8.47
N PRO A 3 8.88 33.51 8.81
CA PRO A 3 9.71 32.85 7.84
C PRO A 3 8.84 32.03 6.88
N ARG A 4 8.98 32.30 5.58
CA ARG A 4 8.42 31.49 4.50
C ARG A 4 9.20 30.18 4.44
N VAL A 5 8.69 29.13 5.08
CA VAL A 5 9.22 27.77 4.90
C VAL A 5 8.90 27.34 3.45
N GLY A 6 9.91 27.41 2.59
CA GLY A 6 9.78 27.20 1.15
C GLY A 6 9.27 25.80 0.80
N LEU A 7 8.53 25.70 -0.32
CA LEU A 7 8.00 24.47 -0.90
C LEU A 7 9.06 23.35 -1.03
N ALA A 8 10.32 23.73 -1.23
CA ALA A 8 11.47 22.82 -1.25
C ALA A 8 11.74 22.09 0.08
N SER A 9 11.53 22.76 1.22
CA SER A 9 11.68 22.14 2.56
C SER A 9 10.56 21.13 2.84
N ARG A 10 9.35 21.37 2.31
CA ARG A 10 8.22 20.43 2.38
C ARG A 10 8.44 19.20 1.49
N LEU A 11 9.02 19.40 0.30
CA LEU A 11 9.41 18.31 -0.62
C LEU A 11 10.55 17.44 -0.06
N ALA A 12 11.55 18.05 0.58
CA ALA A 12 12.65 17.33 1.22
C ALA A 12 12.17 16.50 2.42
N ALA A 13 11.24 17.02 3.23
CA ALA A 13 10.60 16.26 4.30
C ALA A 13 9.75 15.09 3.76
N PHE A 14 9.03 15.29 2.65
CA PHE A 14 8.29 14.22 1.96
C PHE A 14 9.22 13.11 1.43
N LEU A 15 10.38 13.48 0.86
CA LEU A 15 11.38 12.53 0.37
C LEU A 15 12.09 11.78 1.52
N ALA A 16 12.38 12.45 2.64
CA ALA A 16 12.95 11.81 3.82
C ALA A 16 11.99 10.78 4.46
N VAL A 17 10.68 11.07 4.47
CA VAL A 17 9.64 10.12 4.91
C VAL A 17 9.52 8.92 3.96
N LEU A 18 9.72 9.12 2.65
CA LEU A 18 9.75 8.06 1.63
C LEU A 18 10.88 7.03 1.86
N VAL A 19 12.05 7.47 2.34
CA VAL A 19 13.19 6.59 2.66
C VAL A 19 12.94 5.76 3.92
N LEU A 20 12.27 6.32 4.94
CA LEU A 20 11.95 5.60 6.18
C LEU A 20 10.86 4.52 6.02
N VAL A 21 9.93 4.69 5.08
CA VAL A 21 8.85 3.69 4.83
C VAL A 21 9.37 2.44 4.11
N ALA A 22 10.50 2.53 3.39
CA ALA A 22 11.08 1.40 2.63
C ALA A 22 11.67 0.27 3.51
N SER A 23 11.95 0.53 4.81
CA SER A 23 12.63 -0.42 5.70
C SER A 23 11.70 -1.35 6.49
N ALA A 24 10.37 -1.15 6.44
CA ALA A 24 9.40 -1.99 7.17
C ALA A 24 8.87 -3.21 6.37
N GLY A 25 9.35 -3.42 5.14
CA GLY A 25 8.74 -4.36 4.17
C GLY A 25 9.40 -5.74 4.03
N CYS A 26 10.04 -6.30 5.06
CA CYS A 26 10.61 -7.65 4.99
C CYS A 26 9.72 -8.68 5.70
N SER A 27 9.04 -9.55 4.94
CA SER A 27 8.98 -11.01 5.18
C SER A 27 8.16 -11.74 4.11
N SER A 28 8.88 -12.61 3.40
CA SER A 28 8.51 -13.82 2.66
C SER A 28 7.08 -14.34 2.84
N VAL A 29 6.33 -14.39 1.72
CA VAL A 29 5.29 -15.40 1.49
C VAL A 29 5.75 -16.23 0.28
N ARG A 30 5.83 -17.55 0.47
CA ARG A 30 6.27 -18.53 -0.54
C ARG A 30 5.33 -18.50 -1.76
N PRO A 31 5.84 -18.66 -3.00
CA PRO A 31 4.98 -18.77 -4.16
C PRO A 31 4.33 -20.17 -4.20
N VAL A 32 3.00 -20.23 -4.16
CA VAL A 32 2.26 -21.41 -4.61
C VAL A 32 2.36 -21.46 -6.13
N ALA A 33 2.76 -22.61 -6.66
CA ALA A 33 2.85 -22.85 -8.09
C ALA A 33 1.45 -23.03 -8.69
N GLU A 34 1.03 -22.11 -9.55
CA GLU A 34 -0.22 -22.21 -10.30
C GLU A 34 0.08 -22.87 -11.67
N LYS A 35 -0.56 -24.02 -11.92
CA LYS A 35 -0.45 -24.77 -13.19
C LYS A 35 -1.05 -23.94 -14.32
N ARG A 36 -0.26 -23.72 -15.38
CA ARG A 36 -0.73 -23.20 -16.67
C ARG A 36 -1.59 -24.26 -17.36
N SER A 37 -2.83 -23.91 -17.69
CA SER A 37 -3.56 -24.54 -18.79
C SER A 37 -3.71 -23.51 -19.89
N ALA A 38 -3.15 -23.81 -21.06
CA ALA A 38 -3.23 -22.96 -22.24
C ALA A 38 -4.53 -23.29 -22.98
N LEU A 39 -5.39 -22.29 -23.17
CA LEU A 39 -6.39 -22.32 -24.22
C LEU A 39 -6.28 -21.04 -25.04
N THR A 40 -5.96 -21.24 -26.31
CA THR A 40 -5.90 -20.21 -27.34
C THR A 40 -7.32 -19.76 -27.68
N THR A 41 -7.61 -18.47 -27.48
CA THR A 41 -8.74 -17.80 -28.14
C THR A 41 -8.29 -16.41 -28.55
N ALA A 42 -8.59 -16.06 -29.80
CA ALA A 42 -8.23 -14.82 -30.47
C ALA A 42 -8.61 -13.56 -29.65
N PRO A 43 -7.88 -12.43 -29.80
CA PRO A 43 -8.11 -11.24 -28.99
C PRO A 43 -9.40 -10.53 -29.43
N ARG A 44 -10.53 -10.81 -28.75
CA ARG A 44 -11.65 -9.88 -28.73
C ARG A 44 -11.19 -8.66 -27.95
N THR A 45 -11.16 -7.51 -28.61
CA THR A 45 -11.02 -6.16 -28.02
C THR A 45 -12.28 -5.84 -27.21
N HIS A 46 -12.50 -6.57 -26.12
CA HIS A 46 -13.39 -6.12 -25.05
C HIS A 46 -12.68 -4.94 -24.39
N GLN A 47 -13.09 -3.72 -24.72
CA GLN A 47 -12.77 -2.57 -23.88
C GLN A 47 -13.35 -2.87 -22.49
N PRO A 48 -12.50 -3.06 -21.45
CA PRO A 48 -13.01 -3.32 -20.12
C PRO A 48 -13.73 -2.05 -19.66
N THR A 49 -15.00 -2.19 -19.29
CA THR A 49 -15.75 -1.15 -18.59
C THR A 49 -14.90 -0.67 -17.41
N PRO A 50 -14.72 0.65 -17.19
CA PRO A 50 -13.92 1.14 -16.08
C PRO A 50 -14.50 0.62 -14.77
N LYS A 51 -13.85 -0.37 -14.15
CA LYS A 51 -14.29 -0.92 -12.87
C LYS A 51 -14.00 0.09 -11.78
N VAL A 52 -14.96 0.96 -11.47
CA VAL A 52 -14.84 1.91 -10.36
C VAL A 52 -15.07 1.15 -9.06
N ILE A 53 -14.05 1.11 -8.20
CA ILE A 53 -14.16 0.48 -6.88
C ILE A 53 -14.34 1.56 -5.83
N ARG A 54 -15.37 1.43 -5.01
CA ARG A 54 -15.64 2.32 -3.88
C ARG A 54 -15.12 1.72 -2.58
N ASN A 55 -14.29 2.48 -1.87
CA ASN A 55 -13.87 2.11 -0.53
C ASN A 55 -14.98 2.40 0.49
N LYS A 56 -15.15 1.48 1.45
CA LYS A 56 -16.01 1.67 2.63
C LYS A 56 -15.11 1.78 3.87
N PRO A 57 -15.06 2.95 4.54
CA PRO A 57 -14.25 3.14 5.74
C PRO A 57 -14.64 2.18 6.86
N ARG A 58 -13.64 1.55 7.50
CA ARG A 58 -13.84 0.77 8.72
C ARG A 58 -13.82 1.64 9.97
N HIS A 59 -12.90 2.60 10.00
CA HIS A 59 -12.71 3.53 11.11
C HIS A 59 -12.67 4.96 10.61
N ARG A 60 -13.02 5.90 11.49
CA ARG A 60 -12.99 7.34 11.22
C ARG A 60 -12.28 8.07 12.37
N PRO A 61 -10.94 7.97 12.47
CA PRO A 61 -10.19 8.67 13.50
C PRO A 61 -10.39 10.20 13.38
N THR A 62 -10.47 10.86 14.53
CA THR A 62 -10.72 12.30 14.61
C THR A 62 -9.52 13.10 14.11
N ALA A 63 -9.74 14.39 13.79
CA ALA A 63 -8.64 15.28 13.42
C ALA A 63 -7.59 15.38 14.56
N ALA A 64 -8.03 15.43 15.82
CA ALA A 64 -7.13 15.46 16.97
C ALA A 64 -6.24 14.20 17.05
N GLN A 65 -6.81 13.02 16.81
CA GLN A 65 -6.03 11.77 16.74
C GLN A 65 -5.00 11.84 15.60
N LYS A 66 -5.40 12.30 14.41
CA LYS A 66 -4.47 12.43 13.28
C LYS A 66 -3.36 13.45 13.49
N MET A 67 -3.54 14.43 14.37
CA MET A 67 -2.50 15.41 14.72
C MET A 67 -1.56 14.93 15.83
N ASN A 68 -1.91 13.85 16.54
CA ASN A 68 -1.10 13.29 17.62
C ASN A 68 -0.07 12.28 17.07
N PRO A 69 1.26 12.51 17.15
CA PRO A 69 2.26 11.56 16.68
C PRO A 69 2.22 10.20 17.36
N VAL A 70 1.74 10.11 18.61
CA VAL A 70 1.54 8.82 19.30
C VAL A 70 0.50 7.97 18.57
N PHE A 71 -0.52 8.58 17.97
CA PHE A 71 -1.49 7.86 17.16
C PHE A 71 -0.83 7.29 15.90
N TRP A 72 0.16 7.96 15.31
CA TRP A 72 0.78 7.59 14.03
C TRP A 72 1.46 6.23 14.10
N ILE A 73 2.08 5.94 15.24
CA ILE A 73 2.83 4.69 15.49
C ILE A 73 1.94 3.52 15.93
N GLY A 74 0.63 3.74 16.04
CA GLY A 74 -0.34 2.71 16.40
C GLY A 74 -0.87 1.92 15.20
N ASN A 75 -1.70 0.92 15.52
CA ASN A 75 -2.48 0.15 14.56
C ASN A 75 -3.93 0.06 15.04
N LEU A 76 -4.81 0.89 14.48
CA LEU A 76 -6.23 0.96 14.84
C LEU A 76 -7.02 -0.23 14.27
N ASP A 77 -6.63 -0.74 13.10
CA ASP A 77 -7.31 -1.87 12.46
C ASP A 77 -7.07 -3.17 13.25
N ASP A 78 -5.83 -3.40 13.70
CA ASP A 78 -5.41 -4.61 14.42
C ASP A 78 -4.50 -4.27 15.61
N PRO A 79 -5.06 -3.80 16.73
CA PRO A 79 -4.29 -3.33 17.89
C PRO A 79 -3.52 -4.45 18.60
N GLN A 80 -3.99 -5.69 18.49
CA GLN A 80 -3.36 -6.87 19.09
C GLN A 80 -2.96 -7.87 18.00
N PRO A 81 -1.88 -8.65 18.20
CA PRO A 81 -1.50 -9.69 17.26
C PRO A 81 -2.61 -10.76 17.16
N PRO A 82 -2.99 -11.19 15.95
CA PRO A 82 -3.95 -12.27 15.79
C PRO A 82 -3.33 -13.61 16.22
N GLU A 83 -4.18 -14.57 16.56
CA GLU A 83 -3.82 -15.82 17.23
C GLU A 83 -2.83 -16.72 16.46
N TRP A 84 -2.75 -16.57 15.14
CA TRP A 84 -1.80 -17.29 14.28
C TRP A 84 -0.41 -16.65 14.22
N TYR A 85 -0.25 -15.40 14.66
CA TYR A 85 0.99 -14.66 14.52
C TYR A 85 1.95 -14.98 15.65
N ALA A 86 3.02 -15.73 15.35
CA ALA A 86 4.14 -15.99 16.27
C ALA A 86 3.66 -16.39 17.69
N ARG A 87 2.71 -17.33 17.76
CA ARG A 87 1.98 -17.70 18.98
C ARG A 87 2.91 -17.98 20.16
N ASP A 88 3.97 -18.73 19.93
CA ASP A 88 4.90 -19.21 20.97
C ASP A 88 6.06 -18.25 21.26
N ASP A 89 6.01 -17.04 20.70
CA ASP A 89 7.08 -16.05 20.83
C ASP A 89 6.81 -15.07 21.98
N ALA A 90 7.64 -15.07 23.01
CA ALA A 90 7.51 -14.14 24.14
C ALA A 90 7.59 -12.65 23.73
N ALA A 91 8.17 -12.34 22.55
CA ALA A 91 8.23 -10.99 22.00
C ALA A 91 7.14 -10.73 20.93
N ARG A 92 6.10 -11.58 20.82
CA ARG A 92 5.03 -11.52 19.81
C ARG A 92 4.41 -10.12 19.68
N GLY A 93 4.01 -9.49 20.78
CA GLY A 93 3.41 -8.15 20.77
C GLY A 93 4.37 -7.08 20.21
N ARG A 94 5.62 -7.06 20.68
CA ARG A 94 6.64 -6.12 20.18
C ARG A 94 6.93 -6.34 18.69
N LYS A 95 7.03 -7.61 18.25
CA LYS A 95 7.25 -7.96 16.84
C LYS A 95 6.07 -7.52 15.95
N TRP A 96 4.84 -7.68 16.45
CA TRP A 96 3.63 -7.22 15.78
C TRP A 96 3.63 -5.70 15.59
N HIS A 97 3.85 -4.95 16.69
CA HIS A 97 3.88 -3.49 16.62
C HIS A 97 5.03 -2.98 15.74
N ARG A 98 6.20 -3.62 15.76
CA ARG A 98 7.31 -3.25 14.86
C ARG A 98 6.97 -3.50 13.39
N ARG A 99 6.27 -4.60 13.08
CA ARG A 99 5.86 -4.93 11.70
C ARG A 99 4.89 -3.90 11.13
N ASN A 100 4.03 -3.34 11.97
CA ASN A 100 2.96 -2.41 11.58
C ASN A 100 3.10 -1.05 12.28
N GLY A 101 4.32 -0.61 12.57
CA GLY A 101 4.59 0.52 13.46
C GLY A 101 4.26 1.90 12.90
N LEU A 102 3.76 1.99 11.66
CA LEU A 102 3.28 3.22 11.02
C LEU A 102 1.94 2.99 10.32
N HIS A 103 1.16 2.02 10.80
CA HIS A 103 -0.11 1.65 10.18
C HIS A 103 -1.06 2.84 10.16
N ASN A 104 -1.32 3.45 11.31
CA ASN A 104 -2.21 4.61 11.40
C ASN A 104 -1.73 5.79 10.55
N PHE A 105 -0.43 6.05 10.55
CA PHE A 105 0.17 7.09 9.71
C PHE A 105 -0.17 6.87 8.23
N THR A 106 0.16 5.69 7.70
CA THR A 106 0.01 5.37 6.28
C THR A 106 -1.44 5.19 5.84
N PHE A 107 -2.34 4.75 6.74
CA PHE A 107 -3.75 4.53 6.44
C PHE A 107 -4.61 5.78 6.59
N TYR A 108 -4.39 6.58 7.65
CA TYR A 108 -5.33 7.65 8.01
C TYR A 108 -4.72 9.05 8.06
N VAL A 109 -3.41 9.19 8.30
CA VAL A 109 -2.77 10.52 8.37
C VAL A 109 -2.43 11.01 6.98
N ILE A 110 -1.63 10.25 6.24
CA ILE A 110 -1.32 10.52 4.82
C ILE A 110 -2.21 9.71 3.87
N GLY A 111 -2.86 8.66 4.39
CA GLY A 111 -3.84 7.88 3.66
C GLY A 111 -5.24 8.46 3.75
N ILE A 112 -6.15 7.87 2.98
CA ILE A 112 -7.57 8.22 2.93
C ILE A 112 -8.46 7.01 3.25
N ALA A 113 -7.95 6.04 4.02
CA ALA A 113 -8.68 4.81 4.35
C ALA A 113 -9.96 5.07 5.17
N ASP A 114 -10.02 6.21 5.87
CA ASP A 114 -11.19 6.69 6.61
C ASP A 114 -12.21 7.42 5.74
N ARG A 115 -11.99 7.51 4.43
CA ARG A 115 -12.85 8.22 3.48
C ARG A 115 -13.46 7.28 2.46
N GLU A 116 -14.66 7.62 2.01
CA GLU A 116 -15.25 7.01 0.83
C GLU A 116 -14.61 7.65 -0.41
N PHE A 117 -13.93 6.83 -1.20
CA PHE A 117 -13.24 7.27 -2.40
C PHE A 117 -13.43 6.25 -3.51
N GLU A 118 -13.19 6.70 -4.74
CA GLU A 118 -13.26 5.86 -5.93
C GLU A 118 -11.86 5.54 -6.43
N GLN A 119 -11.59 4.29 -6.79
CA GLN A 119 -10.35 3.90 -7.43
C GLN A 119 -10.61 3.57 -8.90
N THR A 120 -9.80 4.18 -9.77
CA THR A 120 -9.82 3.97 -11.22
C THR A 120 -8.41 3.65 -11.72
N GLY A 121 -8.28 2.97 -12.86
CA GLY A 121 -6.96 2.69 -13.45
C GLY A 121 -6.99 1.48 -14.36
N ARG A 122 -5.80 0.93 -14.64
CA ARG A 122 -5.64 -0.24 -15.50
C ARG A 122 -6.22 -1.51 -14.86
N PHE A 123 -5.84 -1.79 -13.62
CA PHE A 123 -6.40 -2.87 -12.80
C PHE A 123 -6.74 -2.33 -11.40
N PRO A 124 -7.91 -1.68 -11.24
CA PRO A 124 -8.35 -1.19 -9.94
C PRO A 124 -8.70 -2.36 -9.01
N GLY A 125 -8.47 -2.17 -7.71
CA GLY A 125 -8.73 -3.15 -6.65
C GLY A 125 -7.60 -4.14 -6.43
N THR A 126 -6.55 -4.08 -7.25
CA THR A 126 -5.33 -4.86 -7.05
C THR A 126 -4.13 -3.94 -7.05
N VAL A 127 -3.16 -4.21 -6.18
CA VAL A 127 -1.89 -3.46 -6.18
C VAL A 127 -1.12 -3.71 -7.48
N PHE A 128 -1.07 -4.96 -7.93
CA PHE A 128 -0.30 -5.40 -9.08
C PHE A 128 -1.18 -5.87 -10.23
N HIS A 129 -0.60 -5.85 -11.43
CA HIS A 129 -1.18 -6.49 -12.60
C HIS A 129 -1.40 -8.00 -12.34
N PRO A 130 -2.58 -8.58 -12.63
CA PRO A 130 -2.86 -9.99 -12.38
C PRO A 130 -1.83 -10.92 -13.04
N HIS A 131 -1.58 -10.68 -14.33
CA HIS A 131 -0.69 -11.49 -15.17
C HIS A 131 0.77 -11.02 -15.27
N SER A 132 1.26 -10.16 -14.35
CA SER A 132 2.59 -9.49 -14.42
C SER A 132 2.61 -8.25 -15.33
N GLY A 133 3.64 -7.42 -15.19
CA GLY A 133 3.79 -6.13 -15.88
C GLY A 133 3.41 -4.93 -15.02
N TRP A 134 3.17 -3.80 -15.70
CA TRP A 134 2.83 -2.51 -15.09
C TRP A 134 1.36 -2.41 -14.73
N ASN A 135 1.07 -1.93 -13.53
CA ASN A 135 -0.25 -1.45 -13.15
C ASN A 135 -0.16 0.00 -12.68
N TRP A 136 -1.22 0.75 -12.94
CA TRP A 136 -1.41 2.07 -12.36
C TRP A 136 -2.86 2.22 -11.95
N THR A 137 -3.07 2.87 -10.82
CA THR A 137 -4.39 3.26 -10.34
C THR A 137 -4.33 4.64 -9.71
N VAL A 138 -5.49 5.28 -9.57
CA VAL A 138 -5.63 6.57 -8.91
C VAL A 138 -6.83 6.49 -7.98
N CYS A 139 -6.60 6.76 -6.70
CA CYS A 139 -7.67 6.98 -5.74
C CYS A 139 -8.14 8.44 -5.84
N ARG A 140 -9.45 8.62 -6.05
CA ARG A 140 -10.12 9.90 -6.28
C ARG A 140 -10.99 10.20 -5.07
N TYR A 141 -10.62 11.24 -4.33
CA TYR A 141 -11.40 11.75 -3.21
C TYR A 141 -11.54 13.27 -3.35
N ARG A 142 -12.77 13.75 -3.63
CA ARG A 142 -13.02 15.16 -3.95
C ARG A 142 -12.09 15.65 -5.05
N TRP A 143 -11.21 16.61 -4.77
CA TRP A 143 -10.19 17.13 -5.69
C TRP A 143 -8.84 16.39 -5.59
N LEU A 144 -8.62 15.57 -4.55
CA LEU A 144 -7.39 14.80 -4.39
C LEU A 144 -7.32 13.64 -5.38
N ARG A 145 -6.15 13.47 -5.99
CA ARG A 145 -5.81 12.39 -6.91
C ARG A 145 -4.53 11.75 -6.40
N LEU A 146 -4.66 10.52 -5.92
CA LEU A 146 -3.59 9.82 -5.22
C LEU A 146 -3.18 8.61 -6.04
N PRO A 147 -2.08 8.71 -6.81
CA PRO A 147 -1.69 7.66 -7.74
C PRO A 147 -1.02 6.48 -7.02
N LEU A 148 -1.11 5.31 -7.65
CA LEU A 148 -0.30 4.13 -7.42
C LEU A 148 0.35 3.75 -8.74
N ILE A 149 1.65 3.49 -8.71
CA ILE A 149 2.37 2.86 -9.81
C ILE A 149 2.99 1.58 -9.26
N SER A 150 2.84 0.49 -10.00
CA SER A 150 3.44 -0.78 -9.62
C SER A 150 3.92 -1.58 -10.83
N TYR A 151 4.88 -2.45 -10.57
CA TYR A 151 5.40 -3.40 -11.53
C TYR A 151 5.57 -4.76 -10.86
N LYS A 152 5.14 -5.81 -11.56
CA LYS A 152 5.34 -7.20 -11.16
C LYS A 152 6.06 -7.92 -12.29
N GLY A 153 7.37 -8.16 -12.15
CA GLY A 153 8.17 -8.91 -13.10
C GLY A 153 8.76 -10.18 -12.50
N ARG A 154 9.58 -10.89 -13.30
CA ARG A 154 10.27 -12.11 -12.86
C ARG A 154 11.32 -11.81 -11.78
N HIS A 155 12.08 -10.73 -11.97
CA HIS A 155 13.24 -10.37 -11.14
C HIS A 155 12.99 -9.18 -10.21
N LEU A 156 11.98 -8.37 -10.51
CA LEU A 156 11.69 -7.13 -9.80
C LEU A 156 10.19 -7.03 -9.54
N VAL A 157 9.82 -6.74 -8.29
CA VAL A 157 8.44 -6.44 -7.90
C VAL A 157 8.46 -5.18 -7.04
N PHE A 158 7.81 -4.11 -7.50
CA PHE A 158 7.77 -2.86 -6.75
C PHE A 158 6.42 -2.15 -6.87
N TYR A 159 6.12 -1.31 -5.87
CA TYR A 159 5.07 -0.30 -5.98
C TYR A 159 5.41 0.92 -5.14
N VAL A 160 4.79 2.05 -5.50
CA VAL A 160 4.77 3.27 -4.70
C VAL A 160 3.44 3.97 -4.92
N GLY A 161 2.82 4.45 -3.83
CA GLY A 161 1.62 5.28 -3.88
C GLY A 161 0.44 4.74 -3.06
N TRP A 162 -0.77 5.19 -3.41
CA TRP A 162 -1.99 4.92 -2.66
C TRP A 162 -2.75 3.70 -3.18
N ARG A 163 -2.84 2.69 -2.32
CA ARG A 163 -3.36 1.37 -2.63
C ARG A 163 -4.89 1.30 -2.64
N GLU A 164 -5.43 0.12 -2.90
CA GLU A 164 -6.86 -0.22 -2.92
C GLU A 164 -7.64 0.21 -1.66
N ARG A 165 -6.99 0.23 -0.49
CA ARG A 165 -7.59 0.72 0.76
C ARG A 165 -7.35 2.20 1.03
N GLY A 166 -6.71 2.92 0.11
CA GLY A 166 -6.39 4.33 0.28
C GLY A 166 -5.22 4.57 1.23
N ASN A 167 -4.52 3.52 1.66
CA ASN A 167 -3.28 3.65 2.41
C ASN A 167 -2.09 3.88 1.47
N PHE A 168 -1.17 4.73 1.89
CA PHE A 168 0.09 4.92 1.19
C PHE A 168 1.03 3.75 1.46
N GLY A 169 1.86 3.37 0.49
CA GLY A 169 2.93 2.42 0.74
C GLY A 169 3.99 2.40 -0.34
N VAL A 170 5.12 1.80 0.01
CA VAL A 170 6.25 1.54 -0.87
C VAL A 170 6.68 0.09 -0.68
N LYS A 171 7.00 -0.59 -1.77
CA LYS A 171 7.57 -1.93 -1.75
C LYS A 171 8.59 -2.07 -2.86
N LEU A 172 9.72 -2.69 -2.57
CA LEU A 172 10.75 -3.06 -3.54
C LEU A 172 11.26 -4.45 -3.19
N ASN A 173 11.19 -5.39 -4.14
CA ASN A 173 11.70 -6.75 -3.96
C ASN A 173 12.47 -7.17 -5.20
N PHE A 174 13.70 -7.62 -4.97
CA PHE A 174 14.52 -8.28 -5.98
C PHE A 174 14.42 -9.79 -5.80
N ARG A 175 14.10 -10.50 -6.87
CA ARG A 175 14.10 -11.96 -6.90
C ARG A 175 15.39 -12.44 -7.55
N SER A 176 16.28 -13.02 -6.75
CA SER A 176 17.45 -13.72 -7.27
C SER A 176 17.00 -14.92 -8.09
N GLY A 177 17.38 -14.95 -9.36
CA GLY A 177 17.21 -16.13 -10.20
C GLY A 177 18.26 -17.15 -9.81
N ARG A 178 17.96 -18.06 -8.88
CA ARG A 178 18.68 -19.34 -8.87
C ARG A 178 18.22 -20.10 -10.12
N ARG A 179 19.06 -20.10 -11.15
CA ARG A 179 19.07 -21.21 -12.11
C ARG A 179 19.45 -22.44 -11.29
N LYS A 180 18.50 -23.37 -11.13
CA LYS A 180 18.86 -24.76 -10.83
C LYS A 180 19.40 -25.38 -12.12
#